data_AF-A0A6N7B164-F1
#
_entry.id   AF-A0A6N7B164-F1
#
_cell.length_a   1.000
_cell.length_b   1.000
_cell.length_c   1.000
_cell.angle_alpha   90.00
_cell.angle_beta   90.00
_cell.angle_gamma   90.00
#
_symmetry.space_group_name_H-M   'P 1'
#
loop_
_entity.id
_entity.type
_entity.pdbx_description
1 polymer ?
#
loop_
_entity_poly.entity_id
_entity_poly.type
_entity_poly.pdbx_seq_one_letter_code
_entity_poly.pdbx_strand_id
1 'polypeptide(L)'
;MIEIIPNWHPALVHFPIAFATAAVIFIAIGSAYKNRSWAVQCLITGRWMLWGAALFAVIAAMFGWFAYNSVEHDEVSHAAMTLHRNWAASTLAVLLALTVWDVWRSRSGKMPSQIFLILLIAAWLLVVSTAWHGAELVYRHGLGVMALPDVHAEQDAAPHATVGHEHNHTH
;
A
#
# COMPACT_ATOMS: atom_id res chain seq x y z
N MET A 1 7.96 -7.94 -21.35
CA MET A 1 6.66 -7.43 -20.82
C MET A 1 6.96 -6.07 -20.24
N ILE A 2 6.11 -5.05 -20.39
CA ILE A 2 6.36 -3.76 -19.71
C ILE A 2 6.16 -4.01 -18.20
N GLU A 3 7.25 -4.05 -17.44
CA GLU A 3 7.26 -4.16 -15.99
C GLU A 3 7.46 -2.76 -15.40
N ILE A 4 6.55 -2.34 -14.52
CA ILE A 4 6.66 -1.06 -13.80
C ILE A 4 7.53 -1.25 -12.53
N ILE A 5 8.62 -2.01 -12.65
CA ILE A 5 9.70 -2.22 -11.65
C ILE A 5 9.26 -2.81 -10.29
N PRO A 6 9.78 -3.97 -9.87
CA PRO A 6 9.79 -5.27 -10.56
C PRO A 6 8.39 -5.88 -10.72
N ASN A 7 7.31 -5.23 -10.24
CA ASN A 7 5.93 -5.70 -10.41
C ASN A 7 4.92 -4.55 -10.28
N TRP A 8 3.67 -4.79 -10.68
CA TRP A 8 2.61 -3.77 -10.71
C TRP A 8 2.00 -3.43 -9.35
N HIS A 9 2.26 -4.23 -8.31
CA HIS A 9 1.56 -4.11 -7.02
C HIS A 9 1.79 -2.73 -6.34
N PRO A 10 3.03 -2.20 -6.24
CA PRO A 10 3.27 -0.88 -5.64
C PRO A 10 2.49 0.26 -6.30
N ALA A 11 2.27 0.22 -7.61
CA ALA A 11 1.44 1.22 -8.28
C ALA A 11 -0.04 1.06 -7.89
N LEU A 12 -0.54 -0.17 -7.90
CA LEU A 12 -1.95 -0.48 -7.69
C LEU A 12 -2.44 -0.24 -6.26
N VAL A 13 -1.58 -0.31 -5.25
CA VAL A 13 -1.97 -0.06 -3.84
C VAL A 13 -2.35 1.40 -3.56
N HIS A 14 -1.97 2.36 -4.41
CA HIS A 14 -2.34 3.76 -4.21
C HIS A 14 -3.85 4.01 -4.36
N PHE A 15 -4.53 3.25 -5.23
CA PHE A 15 -5.96 3.40 -5.48
C PHE A 15 -6.82 3.06 -4.25
N PRO A 16 -6.71 1.88 -3.60
CA PRO A 16 -7.50 1.61 -2.41
C PRO A 16 -7.20 2.59 -1.27
N ILE A 17 -5.96 3.08 -1.14
CA ILE A 17 -5.59 4.09 -0.13
C ILE A 17 -6.33 5.41 -0.41
N ALA A 18 -6.21 5.95 -1.62
CA ALA A 18 -6.82 7.21 -2.01
C ALA A 18 -8.35 7.15 -1.95
N PHE A 19 -8.94 6.07 -2.46
CA PHE A 19 -10.39 5.89 -2.49
C PHE A 19 -10.98 5.63 -1.11
N ALA A 20 -10.36 4.82 -0.25
CA ALA A 20 -10.87 4.65 1.12
C ALA A 20 -10.81 5.96 1.91
N THR A 21 -9.75 6.74 1.73
CA THR A 21 -9.61 8.07 2.34
C THR A 21 -10.70 9.03 1.86
N ALA A 22 -10.90 9.11 0.55
CA ALA A 22 -11.96 9.93 -0.04
C ALA A 22 -13.35 9.49 0.41
N ALA A 23 -13.60 8.17 0.52
CA ALA A 23 -14.87 7.62 1.00
C ALA A 23 -15.21 8.11 2.40
N VAL A 24 -14.26 8.01 3.36
CA VAL A 24 -14.44 8.52 4.72
C VAL A 24 -14.76 10.02 4.71
N ILE A 25 -13.96 10.82 4.00
CA ILE A 25 -14.13 12.28 3.95
C ILE A 25 -15.51 12.65 3.42
N PHE A 26 -15.89 12.13 2.25
CA PHE A 26 -17.15 12.50 1.62
C PHE A 26 -18.37 11.98 2.40
N ILE A 27 -18.32 10.78 2.97
CA ILE A 27 -19.42 10.24 3.77
C ILE A 27 -19.54 11.00 5.11
N ALA A 28 -18.42 11.34 5.76
CA ALA A 28 -18.41 12.14 6.98
C ALA A 28 -19.01 13.53 6.74
N ILE A 29 -18.53 14.25 5.71
CA ILE A 29 -19.03 15.58 5.36
C ILE A 29 -20.53 15.51 4.99
N GLY A 30 -20.93 14.58 4.11
CA GLY A 30 -22.33 14.42 3.72
C GLY A 30 -23.25 14.11 4.91
N SER A 31 -22.77 13.33 5.87
CA SER A 31 -23.52 13.00 7.10
C SER A 31 -23.61 14.17 8.08
N ALA A 32 -22.53 14.96 8.22
CA ALA A 32 -22.49 16.12 9.11
C ALA A 32 -23.35 17.29 8.62
N TYR A 33 -23.43 17.49 7.31
CA TYR A 33 -24.13 18.63 6.69
C TYR A 33 -25.45 18.23 6.02
N LYS A 34 -26.18 17.26 6.57
CA LYS A 34 -27.40 16.65 5.99
C LYS A 34 -28.50 17.62 5.52
N ASN A 35 -28.53 18.85 6.02
CA ASN A 35 -29.51 19.88 5.64
C ASN A 35 -29.09 20.71 4.41
N ARG A 36 -27.88 20.49 3.86
CA ARG A 36 -27.38 21.20 2.69
C ARG A 36 -27.76 20.47 1.41
N SER A 37 -28.10 21.22 0.36
CA SER A 37 -28.49 20.67 -0.95
C SER A 37 -27.42 19.79 -1.60
N TRP A 38 -26.14 20.08 -1.35
CA TRP A 38 -25.00 19.32 -1.88
C TRP A 38 -24.66 18.07 -1.07
N ALA A 39 -25.24 17.87 0.12
CA ALA A 39 -24.89 16.74 1.00
C ALA A 39 -25.13 15.38 0.34
N VAL A 40 -26.20 15.27 -0.45
CA VAL A 40 -26.52 14.07 -1.23
C VAL A 40 -25.41 13.74 -2.23
N GLN A 41 -24.84 14.75 -2.89
CA GLN A 41 -23.73 14.56 -3.83
C GLN A 41 -22.48 14.05 -3.12
N CYS A 42 -22.16 14.58 -1.93
CA CYS A 42 -21.07 14.04 -1.12
C CYS A 42 -21.29 12.55 -0.76
N LEU A 43 -22.50 12.18 -0.33
CA LEU A 43 -22.79 10.79 0.01
C LEU A 43 -22.68 9.85 -1.21
N ILE A 44 -23.15 10.30 -2.37
CA ILE A 44 -23.01 9.55 -3.63
C ILE A 44 -21.53 9.39 -3.97
N THR A 45 -20.76 10.46 -4.00
CA THR A 45 -19.32 10.41 -4.29
C THR A 45 -18.58 9.49 -3.32
N GLY A 46 -18.82 9.63 -2.02
CA GLY A 46 -18.17 8.79 -1.01
C GLY A 46 -18.50 7.30 -1.15
N ARG A 47 -19.72 6.97 -1.58
CA ARG A 47 -20.12 5.60 -1.92
C ARG A 47 -19.34 5.06 -3.12
N TRP A 48 -19.26 5.82 -4.21
CA TRP A 48 -18.46 5.42 -5.38
C TRP A 48 -16.99 5.22 -5.01
N MET A 49 -16.44 6.06 -4.13
CA MET A 49 -15.10 5.90 -3.60
C MET A 49 -14.96 4.62 -2.78
N LEU A 50 -15.92 4.27 -1.91
CA LEU A 50 -15.88 2.99 -1.17
C LEU A 50 -15.87 1.78 -2.12
N TRP A 51 -16.75 1.79 -3.12
CA TRP A 51 -16.83 0.69 -4.09
C TRP A 51 -15.55 0.59 -4.93
N GLY A 52 -15.00 1.73 -5.35
CA GLY A 52 -13.71 1.81 -6.02
C GLY A 52 -12.57 1.28 -5.14
N ALA A 53 -12.56 1.63 -3.85
CA ALA A 53 -11.56 1.14 -2.91
C ALA A 53 -11.59 -0.39 -2.80
N ALA A 54 -12.78 -0.99 -2.66
CA ALA A 54 -12.93 -2.44 -2.62
C ALA A 54 -12.50 -3.11 -3.94
N LEU A 55 -12.90 -2.57 -5.10
CA LEU A 55 -12.51 -3.08 -6.40
C LEU A 55 -10.99 -3.08 -6.58
N PHE A 56 -10.34 -1.94 -6.33
CA PHE A 56 -8.90 -1.83 -6.48
C PHE A 56 -8.13 -2.57 -5.37
N ALA A 57 -8.71 -2.79 -4.20
CA ALA A 57 -8.12 -3.67 -3.19
C ALA A 57 -8.08 -5.13 -3.67
N VAL A 58 -9.12 -5.62 -4.37
CA VAL A 58 -9.09 -6.95 -5.01
C VAL A 58 -7.97 -7.02 -6.05
N ILE A 59 -7.90 -6.02 -6.94
CA ILE A 59 -6.87 -5.96 -7.98
C ILE A 59 -5.48 -5.92 -7.34
N ALA A 60 -5.25 -5.03 -6.37
CA ALA A 60 -3.97 -4.93 -5.67
C ALA A 60 -3.60 -6.25 -4.96
N ALA A 61 -4.56 -6.94 -4.34
CA ALA A 61 -4.32 -8.23 -3.69
C ALA A 61 -3.92 -9.33 -4.69
N MET A 62 -4.53 -9.36 -5.88
CA MET A 62 -4.15 -10.31 -6.94
C MET A 62 -2.70 -10.08 -7.40
N PHE A 63 -2.33 -8.83 -7.67
CA PHE A 63 -0.95 -8.50 -8.05
C PHE A 63 0.05 -8.67 -6.90
N GLY A 64 -0.38 -8.41 -5.66
CA GLY A 64 0.42 -8.66 -4.45
C GLY A 64 0.67 -10.15 -4.23
N TRP A 65 -0.31 -11.01 -4.56
CA TRP A 65 -0.12 -12.45 -4.52
C TRP A 65 0.94 -12.91 -5.53
N PHE A 66 0.93 -12.39 -6.76
CA PHE A 66 1.99 -12.69 -7.72
C PHE A 66 3.37 -12.23 -7.21
N ALA A 67 3.46 -10.99 -6.71
CA ALA A 67 4.71 -10.45 -6.16
C ALA A 67 5.23 -11.28 -4.98
N TYR A 68 4.33 -11.72 -4.08
CA TYR A 68 4.69 -12.55 -2.93
C TYR A 68 5.37 -13.86 -3.32
N ASN A 69 4.99 -14.43 -4.47
CA ASN A 69 5.50 -15.71 -4.95
C ASN A 69 6.65 -15.60 -5.96
N SER A 70 7.04 -14.38 -6.37
CA SER A 70 8.02 -14.18 -7.45
C SER A 70 9.22 -13.30 -7.09
N VAL A 71 9.09 -12.42 -6.09
CA VAL A 71 10.18 -11.53 -5.68
C VAL A 71 11.18 -12.32 -4.83
N GLU A 72 12.47 -12.21 -5.10
CA GLU A 72 13.53 -12.80 -4.25
C GLU A 72 13.65 -12.04 -2.93
N HIS A 73 13.84 -12.78 -1.83
CA HIS A 73 13.89 -12.21 -0.48
C HIS A 73 14.52 -13.18 0.52
N ASP A 74 15.09 -12.64 1.61
CA ASP A 74 15.60 -13.42 2.73
C ASP A 74 14.48 -13.79 3.74
N GLU A 75 14.82 -14.56 4.77
CA GLU A 75 13.83 -15.00 5.78
C GLU A 75 13.18 -13.84 6.54
N VAL A 76 13.96 -12.79 6.86
CA VAL A 76 13.46 -11.62 7.60
C VAL A 76 12.43 -10.87 6.74
N SER A 77 12.74 -10.69 5.46
CA SER A 77 11.86 -10.07 4.48
C SER A 77 10.64 -10.94 4.19
N HIS A 78 10.77 -12.28 4.17
CA HIS A 78 9.62 -13.20 4.05
C HIS A 78 8.61 -13.00 5.19
N ALA A 79 9.10 -12.89 6.42
CA ALA A 79 8.24 -12.69 7.60
C ALA A 79 7.51 -11.35 7.51
N ALA A 80 8.19 -10.28 7.10
CA ALA A 80 7.59 -8.97 6.88
C ALA A 80 6.54 -9.00 5.76
N MET A 81 6.84 -9.66 4.63
CA MET A 81 5.90 -9.86 3.52
C MET A 81 4.65 -10.61 3.96
N THR A 82 4.81 -11.65 4.77
CA THR A 82 3.70 -12.45 5.32
C THR A 82 2.82 -11.60 6.23
N LEU A 83 3.43 -10.77 7.08
CA LEU A 83 2.72 -9.85 7.95
C LEU A 83 1.88 -8.86 7.11
N HIS A 84 2.49 -8.19 6.14
CA HIS A 84 1.79 -7.28 5.23
C HIS A 84 0.63 -7.97 4.51
N ARG A 85 0.86 -9.17 3.97
CA ARG A 85 -0.17 -9.97 3.28
C ARG A 85 -1.37 -10.28 4.20
N ASN A 86 -1.13 -10.64 5.45
CA ASN A 86 -2.20 -10.97 6.39
C ASN A 86 -3.04 -9.73 6.77
N TRP A 87 -2.37 -8.57 6.94
CA TRP A 87 -3.06 -7.29 7.08
C TRP A 87 -3.88 -6.94 5.83
N ALA A 88 -3.30 -7.10 4.63
CA ALA A 88 -3.98 -6.84 3.37
C ALA A 88 -5.22 -7.73 3.18
N ALA A 89 -5.14 -9.02 3.51
CA ALA A 89 -6.27 -9.94 3.44
C ALA A 89 -7.41 -9.53 4.38
N SER A 90 -7.07 -9.14 5.62
CA SER A 90 -8.04 -8.67 6.62
C SER A 90 -8.70 -7.37 6.17
N THR A 91 -7.91 -6.41 5.69
CA THR A 91 -8.38 -5.13 5.15
C THR A 91 -9.29 -5.33 3.95
N LEU A 92 -8.92 -6.21 3.01
CA LEU A 92 -9.76 -6.55 1.86
C LEU A 92 -11.11 -7.12 2.29
N ALA A 93 -11.12 -8.07 3.23
CA ALA A 93 -12.35 -8.67 3.74
C ALA A 93 -13.29 -7.62 4.35
N VAL A 94 -12.74 -6.69 5.14
CA VAL A 94 -13.51 -5.60 5.77
C VAL A 94 -14.05 -4.62 4.72
N LEU A 95 -13.26 -4.22 3.73
CA LEU A 95 -13.71 -3.32 2.64
C LEU A 95 -14.82 -3.96 1.81
N LEU A 96 -14.71 -5.25 1.50
CA LEU A 96 -15.75 -6.00 0.79
C LEU A 96 -17.02 -6.10 1.62
N ALA A 97 -16.92 -6.44 2.91
CA ALA A 97 -18.06 -6.52 3.80
C ALA A 97 -18.80 -5.18 3.92
N LEU A 98 -18.08 -4.08 4.09
CA LEU A 98 -18.66 -2.73 4.13
C LEU A 98 -19.29 -2.32 2.79
N THR A 99 -18.66 -2.67 1.67
CA THR A 99 -19.21 -2.40 0.34
C THR A 99 -20.51 -3.16 0.12
N VAL A 100 -20.56 -4.46 0.45
CA VAL A 100 -21.78 -5.27 0.36
C VAL A 100 -22.88 -4.71 1.28
N TRP A 101 -22.52 -4.32 2.50
CA TRP A 101 -23.47 -3.70 3.43
C TRP A 101 -24.03 -2.39 2.86
N ASP A 102 -23.18 -1.48 2.37
CA ASP A 102 -23.63 -0.22 1.76
C ASP A 102 -24.52 -0.47 0.54
N VAL A 103 -24.14 -1.36 -0.37
CA VAL A 103 -24.96 -1.74 -1.53
C VAL A 103 -26.33 -2.24 -1.07
N TRP A 104 -26.40 -3.14 -0.09
CA TRP A 104 -27.66 -3.67 0.41
C TRP A 104 -28.55 -2.58 1.06
N ARG A 105 -27.96 -1.72 1.89
CA ARG A 105 -28.68 -0.63 2.58
C ARG A 105 -29.10 0.50 1.65
N SER A 106 -28.32 0.79 0.62
CA SER A 106 -28.60 1.85 -0.35
C SER A 106 -29.95 1.63 -1.06
N ARG A 107 -30.37 0.37 -1.23
CA ARG A 107 -31.68 0.00 -1.80
C ARG A 107 -32.86 0.49 -0.97
N SER A 108 -32.66 0.75 0.32
CA SER A 108 -33.69 1.28 1.23
C SER A 108 -33.80 2.81 1.22
N GLY A 109 -32.94 3.53 0.47
CA GLY A 109 -32.94 5.01 0.42
C GLY A 109 -32.56 5.71 1.73
N LYS A 110 -32.07 4.97 2.72
CA LYS A 110 -31.72 5.51 4.05
C LYS A 110 -30.32 6.14 4.03
N MET A 111 -30.18 7.23 4.80
CA MET A 111 -28.88 7.83 5.10
C MET A 111 -27.93 6.81 5.76
N PRO A 112 -26.60 6.95 5.59
CA PRO A 112 -25.62 6.15 6.33
C PRO A 112 -25.87 6.26 7.84
N SER A 113 -25.81 5.14 8.56
CA SER A 113 -25.92 5.16 10.02
C SER A 113 -24.62 5.63 10.65
N GLN A 114 -24.68 6.17 11.87
CA GLN A 114 -23.49 6.51 12.65
C GLN A 114 -22.57 5.28 12.85
N ILE A 115 -23.16 4.10 13.07
CA ILE A 115 -22.42 2.83 13.18
C ILE A 115 -21.65 2.54 11.90
N PHE A 116 -22.27 2.73 10.73
CA PHE A 116 -21.60 2.52 9.45
C PHE A 116 -20.40 3.48 9.29
N LEU A 117 -20.56 4.76 9.66
CA LEU A 117 -19.47 5.72 9.59
C LEU A 117 -18.30 5.36 10.53
N ILE A 118 -18.58 4.91 11.76
CA ILE A 118 -17.55 4.44 12.70
C ILE A 118 -16.78 3.25 12.12
N LEU A 119 -17.49 2.27 11.56
CA LEU A 119 -16.86 1.10 10.96
C LEU A 119 -16.08 1.44 9.70
N LEU A 120 -16.55 2.41 8.91
CA LEU A 120 -15.82 2.91 7.74
C LEU A 120 -14.52 3.61 8.16
N ILE A 121 -14.52 4.40 9.24
CA ILE A 121 -13.30 5.00 9.79
C ILE A 121 -12.35 3.91 10.30
N ALA A 122 -12.86 2.89 10.99
CA ALA A 122 -12.05 1.76 11.43
C ALA A 122 -11.43 0.99 10.24
N ALA A 123 -12.18 0.78 9.17
CA ALA A 123 -11.68 0.17 7.93
C ALA A 123 -10.62 1.03 7.25
N TRP A 124 -10.77 2.36 7.25
CA TRP A 124 -9.75 3.26 6.75
C TRP A 124 -8.46 3.21 7.58
N LEU A 125 -8.56 3.10 8.90
CA LEU A 125 -7.39 2.89 9.76
C LEU A 125 -6.68 1.56 9.42
N LEU A 126 -7.43 0.48 9.13
CA LEU A 126 -6.86 -0.78 8.64
C LEU A 126 -6.12 -0.61 7.30
N VAL A 127 -6.67 0.18 6.37
CA VAL A 127 -6.00 0.53 5.10
C VAL A 127 -4.68 1.27 5.36
N VAL A 128 -4.68 2.26 6.26
CA VAL A 128 -3.47 3.01 6.63
C VAL A 128 -2.43 2.08 7.29
N SER A 129 -2.83 1.21 8.22
CA SER A 129 -1.93 0.22 8.83
C SER A 129 -1.37 -0.77 7.80
N THR A 130 -2.17 -1.21 6.84
CA THR A 130 -1.72 -2.08 5.75
C THR A 130 -0.69 -1.37 4.86
N ALA A 131 -0.94 -0.09 4.54
CA ALA A 131 -0.02 0.75 3.78
C ALA A 131 1.30 0.98 4.53
N TRP A 132 1.25 1.15 5.86
CA TRP A 132 2.44 1.25 6.69
C TRP A 132 3.32 0.00 6.60
N HIS A 133 2.73 -1.19 6.73
CA HIS A 133 3.49 -2.44 6.54
C HIS A 133 4.02 -2.58 5.12
N GLY A 134 3.28 -2.14 4.09
CA GLY A 134 3.76 -2.13 2.71
C GLY A 134 4.96 -1.19 2.52
N ALA A 135 4.93 -0.02 3.17
CA ALA A 135 6.05 0.92 3.17
C ALA A 135 7.27 0.32 3.90
N GLU A 136 7.08 -0.42 4.98
CA GLU A 136 8.18 -1.13 5.66
C GLU A 136 8.87 -2.14 4.73
N LEU A 137 8.12 -2.89 3.91
CA LEU A 137 8.70 -3.79 2.90
C LEU A 137 9.64 -3.05 1.95
N VAL A 138 9.22 -1.89 1.45
CA VAL A 138 9.97 -1.11 0.46
C VAL A 138 11.17 -0.42 1.11
N TYR A 139 10.93 0.35 2.17
CA TYR A 139 11.94 1.26 2.73
C TYR A 139 12.87 0.60 3.75
N ARG A 140 12.42 -0.44 4.46
CA ARG A 140 13.23 -1.12 5.48
C ARG A 140 13.86 -2.41 4.96
N HIS A 141 13.16 -3.12 4.07
CA HIS A 141 13.60 -4.41 3.54
C HIS A 141 14.06 -4.34 2.08
N GLY A 142 13.96 -3.18 1.41
CA GLY A 142 14.43 -3.03 0.03
C GLY A 142 13.64 -3.88 -0.97
N LEU A 143 12.41 -4.29 -0.65
CA LEU A 143 11.60 -5.11 -1.54
C LEU A 143 10.96 -4.26 -2.63
N GLY A 144 11.05 -4.72 -3.87
CA GLY A 144 10.42 -4.04 -5.00
C GLY A 144 11.16 -2.79 -5.47
N VAL A 145 12.43 -2.63 -5.11
CA VAL A 145 13.31 -1.55 -5.60
C VAL A 145 14.56 -2.12 -6.25
N MET A 146 15.17 -1.35 -7.15
CA MET A 146 16.48 -1.69 -7.70
C MET A 146 17.58 -1.28 -6.72
N ALA A 147 18.60 -2.11 -6.57
CA ALA A 147 19.81 -1.72 -5.85
C ALA A 147 20.50 -0.57 -6.59
N LEU A 148 21.07 0.36 -5.82
CA LEU A 148 21.99 1.35 -6.39
C LEU A 148 23.25 0.64 -6.89
N PRO A 149 23.90 1.15 -7.95
CA PRO A 149 25.22 0.67 -8.35
C PRO A 149 26.18 0.70 -7.14
N ASP A 150 26.93 -0.38 -6.95
CA ASP A 150 27.92 -0.45 -5.88
C ASP A 150 29.09 0.47 -6.23
N VAL A 151 29.17 1.61 -5.53
CA VAL A 151 30.23 2.62 -5.72
C VAL A 151 31.58 2.18 -5.13
N HIS A 152 31.61 1.10 -4.35
CA HIS A 152 32.84 0.56 -3.77
C HIS A 152 33.43 -0.60 -4.57
N ALA A 153 32.64 -1.25 -5.44
CA ALA A 153 33.11 -2.31 -6.33
C ALA A 153 34.24 -1.85 -7.28
N GLU A 154 34.29 -0.55 -7.62
CA GLU A 154 35.38 0.03 -8.43
C GLU A 154 36.68 0.26 -7.64
N GLN A 155 36.61 0.44 -6.31
CA GLN A 155 37.78 0.66 -5.47
C GLN A 155 38.52 -0.64 -5.14
N ASP A 156 37.80 -1.76 -5.00
CA ASP A 156 38.40 -3.08 -4.72
C ASP A 156 38.97 -3.76 -5.99
N ALA A 157 38.60 -3.27 -7.18
CA ALA A 157 39.13 -3.75 -8.46
C ALA A 157 40.45 -3.06 -8.87
N ALA A 158 40.84 -1.97 -8.18
CA ALA A 158 42.14 -1.34 -8.39
C ALA A 158 43.22 -2.18 -7.68
N PRO A 159 44.19 -2.78 -8.40
CA PRO A 159 45.26 -3.51 -7.73
C PRO A 159 46.00 -2.54 -6.81
N HIS A 160 46.06 -2.87 -5.52
CA HIS A 160 46.98 -2.24 -4.58
C HIS A 160 48.39 -2.37 -5.14
N ALA A 161 48.88 -1.34 -5.83
CA ALA A 161 50.28 -1.22 -6.19
C ALA A 161 51.05 -1.18 -4.87
N THR A 162 51.69 -2.29 -4.54
CA THR A 162 52.70 -2.36 -3.48
C THR A 162 53.79 -1.35 -3.82
N VAL A 163 53.71 -0.17 -3.21
CA VAL A 163 54.82 0.80 -3.22
C VAL A 163 55.91 0.17 -2.37
N GLY A 164 56.85 -0.50 -3.03
CA GLY A 164 58.08 -0.97 -2.41
C GLY A 164 58.88 0.22 -1.90
N HIS A 165 58.94 0.39 -0.58
CA HIS A 165 59.92 1.27 0.04
C HIS A 165 61.30 0.61 -0.05
N GLU A 166 62.06 0.94 -1.09
CA GLU A 166 63.51 0.69 -1.10
C GLU A 166 64.18 1.64 -0.10
N HIS A 167 64.55 1.11 1.06
CA HIS A 167 65.47 1.77 1.98
C HIS A 167 66.90 1.64 1.45
N ASN A 168 67.38 2.67 0.75
CA ASN A 168 68.79 2.78 0.38
C ASN A 168 69.60 3.31 1.58
N HIS A 169 70.32 2.42 2.25
CA HIS A 169 71.35 2.78 3.22
C HIS A 169 72.69 2.86 2.49
N THR A 170 73.24 4.07 2.36
CA THR A 170 74.65 4.28 1.98
C THR A 170 75.44 4.77 3.18
N HIS A 171 76.54 4.06 3.44
CA HIS A 171 77.65 4.38 4.35
C HIS A 171 78.37 5.68 3.98
#